data_AF-A0A0C1NLU5-F1
#
_entry.id   AF-A0A0C1NLU5-F1
#
_cell.length_a   1.000
_cell.length_b   1.000
_cell.length_c   1.000
_cell.angle_alpha   90.00
_cell.angle_beta   90.00
_cell.angle_gamma   90.00
#
_symmetry.space_group_name_H-M   'P 1'
#
loop_
_entity.id
_entity.type
_entity.pdbx_description
1 polymer ?
#
loop_
_entity_poly.entity_id
_entity_poly.type
_entity_poly.pdbx_seq_one_letter_code
_entity_poly.pdbx_strand_id
1 'polypeptide(L)'
;MLDCTELSKSNLYTISGKPGQWHYSYSVDGVRSKRYVFWRFAAKDPNRRVTVSLSQEQTRRDVWEQRQNLELTKLEAFRGL
;
A
#
# COMPACT_ATOMS: atom_id res chain seq x y z
N MET A 1 3.90 -0.52 -13.94
CA MET A 1 3.45 0.78 -13.40
C MET A 1 2.22 0.48 -12.56
N LEU A 2 2.12 0.97 -11.33
CA LEU A 2 0.99 0.62 -10.46
C LEU A 2 -0.28 1.31 -10.97
N ASP A 3 -1.33 0.52 -11.20
CA ASP A 3 -2.61 1.06 -11.61
C ASP A 3 -3.33 1.61 -10.36
N CYS A 4 -3.35 2.94 -10.19
CA CYS A 4 -3.95 3.56 -8.99
C CYS A 4 -5.45 3.29 -8.83
N THR A 5 -6.08 2.73 -9.87
CA THR A 5 -7.46 2.29 -9.90
C THR A 5 -7.67 0.97 -9.13
N GLU A 6 -6.60 0.23 -8.86
CA GLU A 6 -6.62 -1.07 -8.17
C GLU A 6 -6.23 -0.99 -6.68
N LEU A 7 -6.11 0.22 -6.11
CA LEU A 7 -5.76 0.38 -4.69
C LEU A 7 -6.86 -0.21 -3.79
N SER A 8 -6.56 -1.37 -3.22
CA SER A 8 -7.37 -2.05 -2.22
C SER A 8 -7.00 -1.64 -0.80
N LYS A 9 -7.99 -1.49 0.07
CA LYS A 9 -7.80 -1.24 1.52
C LYS A 9 -7.20 -2.43 2.26
N SER A 10 -7.31 -3.63 1.68
CA SER A 10 -6.81 -4.88 2.26
C SER A 10 -5.32 -5.12 2.00
N ASN A 11 -4.73 -4.39 1.04
CA ASN A 11 -3.34 -4.57 0.66
C ASN A 11 -2.42 -3.64 1.45
N LEU A 12 -1.16 -4.05 1.55
CA LEU A 12 -0.09 -3.25 2.13
C LEU A 12 0.73 -2.60 1.02
N TYR A 13 1.12 -1.35 1.26
CA TYR A 13 1.86 -0.54 0.31
C TYR A 13 3.16 -0.05 0.92
N THR A 14 4.18 0.09 0.10
CA THR A 14 5.40 0.80 0.43
C THR A 14 5.46 2.10 -0.36
N ILE A 15 5.97 3.16 0.26
CA ILE A 15 6.04 4.49 -0.34
C ILE A 15 7.49 4.94 -0.35
N SER A 16 8.01 5.28 -1.53
CA SER A 16 9.39 5.74 -1.69
C SER A 16 9.70 6.94 -0.80
N GLY A 17 10.83 6.90 -0.10
CA GLY A 17 11.22 7.93 0.88
C GLY A 17 10.44 7.90 2.20
N LYS A 18 9.51 6.96 2.39
CA LYS A 18 8.73 6.81 3.63
C LYS A 18 8.85 5.38 4.17
N PRO A 19 9.62 5.15 5.24
CA PRO A 19 9.79 3.82 5.79
C PRO A 19 8.49 3.29 6.41
N GLY A 20 8.32 1.98 6.31
CA GLY A 20 7.20 1.24 6.89
C GLY A 20 6.16 0.82 5.85
N GLN A 21 5.24 -0.01 6.32
CA GLN A 21 4.09 -0.47 5.56
C GLN A 21 2.93 0.51 5.75
N TRP A 22 2.30 0.87 4.65
CA TRP A 22 1.21 1.83 4.59
C TRP A 22 -0.07 1.13 4.14
N HIS A 23 -1.17 1.49 4.76
CA HIS A 23 -2.50 1.06 4.38
C HIS A 23 -3.17 2.16 3.57
N TYR A 24 -3.85 1.78 2.49
CA TYR A 24 -4.72 2.69 1.76
C TYR A 24 -6.03 2.91 2.53
N SER A 25 -6.47 4.16 2.64
CA SER A 25 -7.72 4.52 3.32
C SER A 25 -8.83 4.85 2.32
N TYR A 26 -8.65 5.94 1.58
CA TYR A 26 -9.64 6.45 0.62
C TYR A 26 -8.96 7.39 -0.37
N SER A 27 -9.63 7.62 -1.49
CA SER A 27 -9.26 8.66 -2.45
C SER A 27 -10.21 9.85 -2.32
N VAL A 28 -9.67 11.05 -2.38
CA VAL A 28 -10.44 12.28 -2.49
C VAL A 28 -10.41 12.70 -3.96
N ASP A 29 -11.58 12.75 -4.57
CA ASP A 29 -11.74 13.28 -5.92
C ASP A 29 -11.90 14.80 -5.82
N GLY A 30 -10.84 15.51 -6.18
CA GLY A 30 -10.87 16.97 -6.28
C GLY A 30 -11.16 17.40 -7.72
N VAL A 31 -11.74 18.60 -7.88
CA VAL A 31 -12.15 19.19 -9.18
C VAL A 31 -11.05 19.17 -10.27
N ARG A 32 -9.77 19.15 -9.87
CA ARG A 32 -8.62 19.09 -10.80
C ARG A 32 -7.69 17.89 -10.60
N SER A 33 -7.84 17.13 -9.51
CA SER A 33 -6.87 16.09 -9.17
C SER A 33 -7.43 15.09 -8.16
N LYS A 34 -7.20 13.81 -8.42
CA LYS A 34 -7.46 12.74 -7.47
C LYS A 34 -6.28 12.61 -6.51
N ARG A 35 -6.56 12.57 -5.21
CA ARG A 35 -5.58 12.34 -4.15
C ARG A 35 -5.86 11.04 -3.44
N TYR A 36 -4.82 10.31 -3.08
CA TYR A 36 -4.89 9.03 -2.40
C TYR A 36 -4.32 9.18 -0.99
N VAL A 37 -5.11 8.77 0.00
CA VAL A 37 -4.72 8.87 1.40
C VAL A 37 -4.26 7.52 1.91
N PHE A 38 -3.04 7.50 2.43
CA PHE A 38 -2.44 6.34 3.07
C PHE A 38 -2.20 6.63 4.55
N TRP A 39 -2.18 5.58 5.35
CA TRP A 39 -1.95 5.69 6.78
C TRP A 39 -1.11 4.53 7.31
N ARG A 40 -0.44 4.76 8.43
CA ARG A 40 0.24 3.73 9.21
C ARG A 40 0.31 4.12 10.68
N PHE A 41 0.65 3.19 11.55
CA PHE A 41 1.06 3.52 12.91
C PHE A 41 2.51 3.99 12.96
N ALA A 42 2.82 4.92 13.87
CA ALA A 42 4.18 5.39 14.07
C ALA A 42 5.03 4.25 14.66
N ALA A 43 6.26 4.08 14.14
CA ALA A 43 7.13 2.98 14.57
C ALA A 43 7.48 3.03 16.07
N LYS A 44 7.49 4.23 16.66
CA LYS A 44 7.79 4.46 18.08
C LYS A 44 6.54 4.55 18.96
N ASP A 45 5.36 4.73 18.37
CA ASP A 45 4.12 4.95 19.11
C ASP A 45 2.93 4.31 18.37
N PRO A 46 2.45 3.14 18.83
CA PRO A 46 1.38 2.42 18.17
C PRO A 46 0.00 3.09 18.32
N ASN A 47 -0.14 4.09 19.20
CA ASN A 47 -1.38 4.85 19.32
C ASN A 47 -1.44 6.04 18.35
N ARG A 48 -0.29 6.43 17.80
CA ARG A 48 -0.19 7.56 16.87
C ARG A 48 -0.31 7.09 15.43
N ARG A 49 -1.42 7.44 14.80
CA ARG A 49 -1.63 7.25 13.36
C ARG A 49 -0.95 8.37 12.56
N VAL A 50 -0.11 7.99 11.61
CA VAL A 50 0.51 8.87 10.62
C VAL A 50 -0.24 8.71 9.31
N THR A 51 -0.71 9.82 8.74
CA THR A 51 -1.40 9.84 7.43
C THR A 51 -0.56 10.61 6.42
N VAL A 52 -0.65 10.20 5.16
CA VAL A 52 -0.03 10.90 4.04
C VAL A 52 -1.01 10.95 2.88
N SER A 53 -1.10 12.11 2.24
CA SER A 53 -1.93 12.34 1.06
C SER A 53 -1.02 12.55 -0.15
N LEU A 54 -1.15 11.67 -1.14
CA LEU A 54 -0.37 11.69 -2.38
C LEU A 54 -1.27 12.07 -3.55
N SER A 55 -0.73 12.77 -4.55
CA SER A 55 -1.43 12.95 -5.83
C SER A 55 -1.44 11.65 -6.64
N GLN A 56 -2.27 11.58 -7.68
CA GLN A 56 -2.28 10.43 -8.59
C GLN A 56 -0.90 10.16 -9.21
N GLU A 57 -0.22 11.18 -9.72
CA GLU A 57 1.12 11.04 -10.30
C GLU A 57 2.13 10.53 -9.28
N GLN A 58 2.09 11.06 -8.07
CA GLN A 58 2.99 10.66 -6.99
C GLN A 58 2.71 9.23 -6.52
N THR A 59 1.44 8.84 -6.50
CA THR A 59 1.03 7.47 -6.22
C THR A 59 1.55 6.50 -7.26
N ARG A 60 1.47 6.84 -8.56
CA ARG A 60 2.00 5.99 -9.65
C ARG A 60 3.52 5.83 -9.59
N ARG A 61 4.23 6.87 -9.16
CA ARG A 61 5.69 6.92 -9.15
C ARG A 61 6.30 6.30 -7.90
N ASP A 62 5.73 6.61 -6.74
CA ASP A 62 6.37 6.36 -5.44
C ASP A 62 5.73 5.20 -4.66
N VAL A 63 4.51 4.77 -5.02
CA VAL A 63 3.79 3.73 -4.28
C VAL A 63 3.93 2.38 -4.97
N TRP A 64 4.28 1.36 -4.17
CA TRP A 64 4.43 -0.01 -4.61
C TRP A 64 3.56 -0.91 -3.74
N GLU A 65 2.78 -1.79 -4.38
CA GLU A 65 2.01 -2.80 -3.66
C GLU A 65 2.95 -3.89 -3.19
N GLN A 66 2.93 -4.13 -1.88
CA GLN A 66 3.58 -5.30 -1.31
C GLN A 66 2.62 -6.47 -1.51
N ARG A 67 2.76 -7.17 -2.63
CA ARG A 67 2.08 -8.45 -2.84
C ARG A 67 2.44 -9.34 -1.67
N GLN A 68 1.43 -9.74 -0.89
CA GLN A 68 1.64 -10.71 0.18
C GLN A 68 2.28 -11.93 -0.47
N ASN A 69 3.40 -12.38 0.11
CA ASN A 69 4.09 -13.59 -0.30
C ASN A 69 3.03 -14.64 -0.59
N LEU A 70 3.00 -15.16 -1.82
CA LEU A 70 2.34 -16.44 -2.05
C LEU A 70 2.86 -17.36 -0.96
N GLU A 71 1.97 -17.89 -0.13
CA GLU A 71 2.32 -18.97 0.78
C GLU A 71 2.74 -20.17 -0.08
N LEU A 72 4.03 -20.22 -0.43
CA LEU A 72 4.66 -21.36 -1.09
C LEU A 72 4.51 -22.65 -0.27
N THR A 73 4.12 -22.53 1.01
CA THR A 73 3.75 -23.63 1.91
C THR A 73 2.52 -24.41 1.48
N LYS A 74 1.67 -23.91 0.57
CA LYS A 74 0.51 -24.64 0.02
C LYS A 74 0.80 -25.39 -1.28
N LEU A 75 2.04 -25.38 -1.77
CA LEU A 75 2.46 -26.28 -2.84
C LEU A 75 2.77 -27.66 -2.24
N GLU A 76 1.73 -28.37 -1.81
CA GLU A 76 1.79 -29.80 -1.42
C GLU A 76 2.16 -30.72 -2.62
N ALA A 77 2.49 -30.15 -3.79
CA ALA A 77 2.93 -30.89 -4.97
C ALA A 77 4.35 -31.50 -4.86
N PHE A 78 5.11 -31.22 -3.80
CA PHE A 78 6.47 -31.77 -3.61
C PHE A 78 6.58 -32.82 -2.49
N ARG A 79 5.46 -33.28 -1.92
CA ARG A 79 5.46 -34.29 -0.83
C ARG A 79 5.40 -35.75 -1.28
N GLY A 80 5.71 -36.03 -2.55
CA GLY A 80 5.69 -37.39 -3.08
C GLY A 80 6.73 -37.61 -4.18
N LEU A 81 8.00 -37.77 -3.78
CA LEU A 81 9.01 -38.55 -4.50
C LEU A 81 9.76 -39.39 -3.48
#